data_AF-A0A0D7B679-F1
#
_entry.id   AF-A0A0D7B679-F1
#
_cell.length_a   1.000
_cell.length_b   1.000
_cell.length_c   1.000
_cell.angle_alpha   90.00
_cell.angle_beta   90.00
_cell.angle_gamma   90.00
#
_symmetry.space_group_name_H-M   'P 1'
#
loop_
_entity.id
_entity.type
_entity.pdbx_description
1 polymer ?
#
loop_
_entity_poly.entity_id
_entity_poly.type
_entity_poly.pdbx_seq_one_letter_code
_entity_poly.pdbx_strand_id
1 'polypeptide(L)'
;MVRVASFFILGSAAVSAVFGAPIRVKRQAFQLLDYADFQISDGTAGNAQAEAAAVFLDPFDGTDLATLDDQVAKDVETMRKAAEAAETDQFNGLIESASGADADALQAGKIKNKVLKLTGEVQALNIKLAKAKASGDDTSSIETKIAAEQKKLDTNIATDTKNAGAASKGVTGGASSGSSSSGSSAGSASASSDSSDSSASASASAASPSASSSSSSSSSSSSNTSSSSTASAAGSFSLQDYAAFQISDGTAGNAQAEAAAVFLDPFDGVDLATLDDSVAARPLDDVETMRKAAEAAETDKFNSQIEAASGADADALQAGKIKNKVLKLTGEVQALNIKLAKAKAAGDDTASIESKIAAEQKKLDTNIATDTKNAGAASKGVA
;
A
#
# COMPACT_ATOMS: atom_id res chain seq x y z
N MET A 1 24.12 -85.96 -25.40
CA MET A 1 24.45 -86.87 -24.29
C MET A 1 24.12 -86.18 -22.98
N VAL A 2 23.42 -86.84 -22.04
CA VAL A 2 23.42 -86.57 -20.57
C VAL A 2 22.89 -85.19 -20.11
N ARG A 3 22.16 -84.99 -18.99
CA ARG A 3 21.14 -85.68 -18.15
C ARG A 3 20.77 -84.66 -17.03
N VAL A 4 19.74 -84.94 -16.21
CA VAL A 4 19.44 -84.34 -14.88
C VAL A 4 19.00 -82.85 -14.93
N ALA A 5 17.76 -82.41 -14.65
CA ALA A 5 16.78 -82.66 -13.57
C ALA A 5 17.07 -81.92 -12.25
N SER A 6 16.07 -81.20 -11.71
CA SER A 6 15.59 -81.31 -10.31
C SER A 6 14.46 -80.30 -10.01
N PHE A 7 13.40 -80.78 -9.37
CA PHE A 7 12.37 -79.98 -8.70
C PHE A 7 12.81 -79.66 -7.27
N PHE A 8 12.45 -78.49 -6.70
CA PHE A 8 12.14 -78.37 -5.26
C PHE A 8 11.20 -77.18 -4.97
N ILE A 9 9.94 -77.51 -4.69
CA ILE A 9 9.08 -77.12 -3.54
C ILE A 9 9.05 -75.65 -3.04
N LEU A 10 7.88 -75.02 -3.32
CA LEU A 10 6.91 -74.44 -2.38
C LEU A 10 7.38 -73.70 -1.09
N GLY A 11 6.96 -72.43 -0.96
CA GLY A 11 7.17 -71.63 0.26
C GLY A 11 6.39 -70.30 0.28
N SER A 12 5.06 -70.33 0.16
CA SER A 12 4.22 -69.12 0.16
C SER A 12 3.97 -68.59 1.58
N ALA A 13 4.70 -67.57 2.00
CA ALA A 13 4.42 -66.85 3.25
C ALA A 13 3.39 -65.74 3.02
N ALA A 14 2.24 -65.81 3.70
CA ALA A 14 1.21 -64.77 3.65
C ALA A 14 1.60 -63.60 4.56
N VAL A 15 1.95 -62.45 3.96
CA VAL A 15 2.15 -61.19 4.70
C VAL A 15 0.80 -60.52 4.91
N SER A 16 0.28 -60.58 6.14
CA SER A 16 -0.93 -59.86 6.53
C SER A 16 -0.65 -58.36 6.63
N ALA A 17 -1.17 -57.58 5.68
CA ALA A 17 -1.10 -56.12 5.73
C ALA A 17 -2.02 -55.58 6.83
N VAL A 18 -1.42 -55.01 7.89
CA VAL A 18 -2.16 -54.25 8.89
C VAL A 18 -2.43 -52.86 8.32
N PHE A 19 -3.65 -52.62 7.85
CA PHE A 19 -4.12 -51.29 7.49
C PHE A 19 -4.29 -50.45 8.77
N GLY A 20 -3.26 -49.66 9.11
CA GLY A 20 -3.38 -48.63 10.13
C GLY A 20 -4.46 -47.63 9.73
N ALA A 21 -5.41 -47.36 10.62
CA ALA A 21 -6.40 -46.32 10.40
C ALA A 21 -5.71 -44.96 10.21
N PRO A 22 -6.17 -44.10 9.29
CA PRO A 22 -5.53 -42.82 9.05
C PRO A 22 -5.56 -41.97 10.32
N ILE A 23 -4.38 -41.60 10.81
CA ILE A 23 -4.24 -40.65 11.92
C ILE A 23 -4.80 -39.31 11.43
N ARG A 24 -6.03 -38.99 11.84
CA ARG A 24 -6.59 -37.64 11.67
C ARG A 24 -5.85 -36.70 12.62
N VAL A 25 -4.69 -36.21 12.18
CA VAL A 25 -4.06 -35.03 12.77
C VAL A 25 -5.10 -33.92 12.74
N LYS A 26 -5.53 -33.45 13.92
CA LYS A 26 -6.38 -32.27 14.00
C LYS A 26 -5.52 -31.09 13.52
N ARG A 27 -5.76 -30.59 12.31
CA ARG A 27 -5.20 -29.31 11.88
C ARG A 27 -5.57 -28.26 12.92
N GLN A 28 -4.61 -27.43 13.29
CA GLN A 28 -4.91 -26.25 14.09
C GLN A 28 -5.77 -25.30 13.25
N ALA A 29 -6.78 -24.69 13.87
CA ALA A 29 -7.49 -23.58 13.23
C ALA A 29 -6.52 -22.41 13.07
N PHE A 30 -6.72 -21.59 12.02
CA PHE A 30 -5.99 -20.34 11.86
C PHE A 30 -6.15 -19.49 13.14
N GLN A 31 -5.04 -18.95 13.64
CA GLN A 31 -5.01 -18.19 14.88
C GLN A 31 -4.82 -16.70 14.56
N LEU A 32 -5.73 -15.85 15.05
CA LEU A 32 -5.49 -14.41 15.12
C LEU A 32 -4.34 -14.13 16.10
N LEU A 33 -3.30 -13.45 15.62
CA LEU A 33 -2.11 -13.08 16.37
C LEU A 33 -1.92 -11.54 16.37
N ASP A 34 -1.35 -11.01 17.44
CA ASP A 34 -0.90 -9.62 17.48
C ASP A 34 0.33 -9.44 16.59
N TYR A 35 0.54 -8.23 16.04
CA TYR A 35 1.61 -7.98 15.07
C TYR A 35 3.01 -8.38 15.58
N ALA A 36 3.28 -8.18 16.86
CA ALA A 36 4.56 -8.56 17.47
C ALA A 36 4.84 -10.07 17.40
N ASP A 37 3.80 -10.92 17.33
CA ASP A 37 3.90 -12.38 17.38
C ASP A 37 3.98 -13.05 15.99
N PHE A 38 3.57 -12.36 14.91
CA PHE A 38 3.59 -12.90 13.54
C PHE A 38 4.46 -12.10 12.54
N GLN A 39 4.99 -10.94 12.92
CA GLN A 39 5.87 -10.17 12.04
C GLN A 39 7.17 -10.91 11.70
N ILE A 40 7.65 -10.73 10.47
CA ILE A 40 8.81 -11.45 9.91
C ILE A 40 10.01 -10.51 9.62
N SER A 41 9.98 -9.29 10.14
CA SER A 41 10.80 -8.18 9.67
C SER A 41 12.22 -8.18 10.24
N ASP A 42 12.43 -8.80 11.40
CA ASP A 42 13.74 -8.94 12.03
C ASP A 42 14.62 -10.04 11.39
N GLY A 43 15.91 -9.98 11.69
CA GLY A 43 16.90 -10.99 11.34
C GLY A 43 17.66 -10.66 10.06
N THR A 44 17.42 -11.46 9.02
CA THR A 44 18.12 -11.39 7.74
C THR A 44 17.13 -11.35 6.59
N ALA A 45 17.40 -10.53 5.57
CA ALA A 45 16.64 -10.49 4.32
C ALA A 45 16.96 -11.69 3.40
N GLY A 46 16.07 -11.94 2.45
CA GLY A 46 16.19 -12.98 1.41
C GLY A 46 15.39 -14.26 1.63
N ASN A 47 14.51 -14.28 2.63
CA ASN A 47 13.65 -15.44 2.95
C ASN A 47 12.18 -15.05 3.25
N ALA A 48 11.78 -13.79 3.01
CA ALA A 48 10.49 -13.27 3.44
C ALA A 48 9.30 -13.99 2.82
N GLN A 49 9.45 -14.56 1.61
CA GLN A 49 8.40 -15.38 0.98
C GLN A 49 8.06 -16.61 1.82
N ALA A 50 9.07 -17.35 2.31
CA ALA A 50 8.86 -18.57 3.08
C ALA A 50 8.32 -18.24 4.48
N GLU A 51 8.81 -17.17 5.10
CA GLU A 51 8.31 -16.71 6.40
C GLU A 51 6.85 -16.21 6.30
N ALA A 52 6.50 -15.48 5.25
CA ALA A 52 5.12 -15.06 5.01
C ALA A 52 4.18 -16.23 4.65
N ALA A 53 4.69 -17.24 3.94
CA ALA A 53 3.95 -18.47 3.65
C ALA A 53 3.62 -19.25 4.95
N ALA A 54 4.57 -19.36 5.88
CA ALA A 54 4.34 -19.99 7.18
C ALA A 54 3.23 -19.30 8.01
N VAL A 55 3.06 -17.98 7.85
CA VAL A 55 1.99 -17.21 8.53
C VAL A 55 0.65 -17.32 7.82
N PHE A 56 0.60 -17.18 6.48
CA PHE A 56 -0.65 -16.97 5.75
C PHE A 56 -1.05 -18.09 4.79
N LEU A 57 -0.18 -19.04 4.44
CA LEU A 57 -0.47 -20.11 3.48
C LEU A 57 -0.49 -21.49 4.15
N ASP A 58 0.57 -21.84 4.87
CA ASP A 58 0.75 -23.14 5.51
C ASP A 58 -0.40 -23.54 6.49
N PRO A 59 -1.01 -22.62 7.27
CA PRO A 59 -2.19 -22.96 8.09
C PRO A 59 -3.40 -23.47 7.30
N PHE A 60 -3.43 -23.21 5.99
CA PHE A 60 -4.50 -23.61 5.08
C PHE A 60 -4.13 -24.81 4.20
N ASP A 61 -2.94 -25.41 4.34
CA ASP A 61 -2.52 -26.52 3.49
C ASP A 61 -3.57 -27.66 3.47
N GLY A 62 -3.93 -28.10 2.27
CA GLY A 62 -4.97 -29.07 1.97
C GLY A 62 -6.34 -28.78 2.61
N THR A 63 -6.66 -27.54 2.95
CA THR A 63 -7.97 -27.11 3.49
C THR A 63 -8.80 -26.46 2.40
N ASP A 64 -10.09 -26.80 2.32
CA ASP A 64 -11.00 -26.17 1.36
C ASP A 64 -11.37 -24.76 1.82
N LEU A 65 -10.80 -23.76 1.13
CA LEU A 65 -10.99 -22.34 1.43
C LEU A 65 -12.46 -21.90 1.36
N ALA A 66 -13.30 -22.57 0.55
CA ALA A 66 -14.72 -22.25 0.46
C ALA A 66 -15.50 -22.64 1.72
N THR A 67 -14.98 -23.61 2.49
CA THR A 67 -15.60 -24.13 3.72
C THR A 67 -15.13 -23.42 5.00
N LEU A 68 -14.22 -22.45 4.89
CA LEU A 68 -13.71 -21.71 6.04
C LEU A 68 -14.80 -20.87 6.69
N ASP A 69 -14.78 -20.80 8.01
CA ASP A 69 -15.64 -19.88 8.77
C ASP A 69 -15.35 -18.41 8.40
N ASP A 70 -16.36 -17.55 8.47
CA ASP A 70 -16.20 -16.11 8.17
C ASP A 70 -15.26 -15.40 9.17
N GLN A 71 -15.13 -15.91 10.39
CA GLN A 71 -14.18 -15.40 11.36
C GLN A 71 -12.73 -15.60 10.88
N VAL A 72 -12.40 -16.75 10.31
CA VAL A 72 -11.05 -17.02 9.78
C VAL A 72 -10.69 -16.04 8.66
N ALA A 73 -11.64 -15.69 7.79
CA ALA A 73 -11.42 -14.68 6.76
C ALA A 73 -11.21 -13.27 7.34
N LYS A 74 -11.88 -12.93 8.45
CA LYS A 74 -11.68 -11.67 9.20
C LYS A 74 -10.35 -11.65 9.93
N ASP A 75 -9.90 -12.78 10.47
CA ASP A 75 -8.63 -12.89 11.21
C ASP A 75 -7.44 -12.67 10.27
N VAL A 76 -7.44 -13.31 9.09
CA VAL A 76 -6.44 -13.07 8.02
C VAL A 76 -6.42 -11.59 7.61
N GLU A 77 -7.59 -10.98 7.36
CA GLU A 77 -7.71 -9.56 7.01
C GLU A 77 -7.24 -8.63 8.15
N THR A 78 -7.42 -9.03 9.41
CA THR A 78 -6.99 -8.27 10.59
C THR A 78 -5.48 -8.30 10.75
N MET A 79 -4.84 -9.47 10.64
CA MET A 79 -3.38 -9.59 10.64
C MET A 79 -2.76 -8.84 9.45
N ARG A 80 -3.34 -8.96 8.24
CA ARG A 80 -2.92 -8.17 7.07
C ARG A 80 -2.93 -6.66 7.34
N LYS A 81 -4.00 -6.14 7.94
CA LYS A 81 -4.13 -4.72 8.34
C LYS A 81 -3.14 -4.31 9.44
N ALA A 82 -2.81 -5.19 10.38
CA ALA A 82 -1.82 -4.89 11.40
C ALA A 82 -0.40 -4.74 10.78
N ALA A 83 -0.05 -5.55 9.78
CA ALA A 83 1.16 -5.38 8.99
C ALA A 83 1.14 -4.11 8.12
N GLU A 84 -0.03 -3.71 7.61
CA GLU A 84 -0.23 -2.43 6.91
C GLU A 84 0.01 -1.23 7.83
N ALA A 85 -0.58 -1.22 9.04
CA ALA A 85 -0.40 -0.18 10.04
C ALA A 85 1.05 -0.06 10.53
N ALA A 86 1.75 -1.20 10.70
CA ALA A 86 3.18 -1.18 11.01
C ALA A 86 4.02 -0.51 9.91
N GLU A 87 3.65 -0.68 8.63
CA GLU A 87 4.30 0.01 7.51
C GLU A 87 4.08 1.53 7.59
N THR A 88 2.84 1.98 7.82
CA THR A 88 2.47 3.40 7.77
C THR A 88 2.92 4.17 9.01
N ASP A 89 2.76 3.59 10.19
CA ASP A 89 2.77 4.30 11.47
C ASP A 89 4.12 4.18 12.20
N GLN A 90 4.90 3.13 11.89
CA GLN A 90 6.17 2.85 12.56
C GLN A 90 7.34 2.88 11.58
N PHE A 91 7.33 2.04 10.53
CA PHE A 91 8.47 1.93 9.61
C PHE A 91 8.83 3.25 8.93
N ASN A 92 7.84 4.02 8.44
CA ASN A 92 8.09 5.28 7.75
C ASN A 92 8.88 6.28 8.62
N GLY A 93 8.35 6.62 9.79
CA GLY A 93 9.00 7.58 10.70
C GLY A 93 10.34 7.08 11.24
N LEU A 94 10.47 5.78 11.52
CA LEU A 94 11.74 5.22 11.97
C LEU A 94 12.82 5.27 10.88
N ILE A 95 12.49 4.94 9.62
CA ILE A 95 13.42 5.05 8.48
C ILE A 95 13.81 6.51 8.24
N GLU A 96 12.87 7.45 8.30
CA GLU A 96 13.13 8.89 8.16
C GLU A 96 14.07 9.44 9.26
N SER A 97 14.00 8.86 10.46
CA SER A 97 14.85 9.25 11.60
C SER A 97 16.22 8.55 11.65
N ALA A 98 16.39 7.44 10.93
CA ALA A 98 17.58 6.60 10.98
C ALA A 98 18.64 7.04 9.95
N SER A 99 19.87 6.56 10.12
CA SER A 99 20.95 6.77 9.13
C SER A 99 21.91 5.59 9.07
N GLY A 100 22.62 5.46 7.94
CA GLY A 100 23.55 4.36 7.69
C GLY A 100 22.91 2.98 7.85
N ALA A 101 23.65 2.05 8.43
CA ALA A 101 23.24 0.65 8.55
C ALA A 101 21.91 0.42 9.30
N ASP A 102 21.52 1.30 10.23
CA ASP A 102 20.20 1.22 10.89
C ASP A 102 19.06 1.57 9.92
N ALA A 103 19.24 2.56 9.05
CA ALA A 103 18.26 2.90 8.01
C ALA A 103 18.15 1.78 6.97
N ASP A 104 19.29 1.20 6.56
CA ASP A 104 19.33 0.08 5.62
C ASP A 104 18.62 -1.15 6.19
N ALA A 105 18.86 -1.48 7.47
CA ALA A 105 18.21 -2.60 8.15
C ALA A 105 16.70 -2.40 8.35
N LEU A 106 16.26 -1.17 8.65
CA LEU A 106 14.83 -0.83 8.71
C LEU A 106 14.17 -0.88 7.32
N GLN A 107 14.87 -0.47 6.26
CA GLN A 107 14.37 -0.63 4.87
C GLN A 107 14.24 -2.10 4.48
N ALA A 108 15.22 -2.94 4.81
CA ALA A 108 15.15 -4.38 4.61
C ALA A 108 13.98 -5.00 5.38
N GLY A 109 13.80 -4.66 6.66
CA GLY A 109 12.66 -5.10 7.47
C GLY A 109 11.31 -4.65 6.90
N LYS A 110 11.22 -3.41 6.39
CA LYS A 110 10.02 -2.91 5.70
C LYS A 110 9.69 -3.71 4.44
N ILE A 111 10.69 -4.16 3.69
CA ILE A 111 10.49 -5.01 2.50
C ILE A 111 9.93 -6.39 2.93
N LYS A 112 10.49 -7.00 3.98
CA LYS A 112 9.93 -8.25 4.55
C LYS A 112 8.47 -8.06 5.01
N ASN A 113 8.17 -6.95 5.69
CA ASN A 113 6.80 -6.60 6.10
C ASN A 113 5.84 -6.41 4.90
N LYS A 114 6.31 -5.85 3.78
CA LYS A 114 5.51 -5.76 2.54
C LYS A 114 5.20 -7.13 1.96
N VAL A 115 6.16 -8.05 1.94
CA VAL A 115 5.93 -9.44 1.51
C VAL A 115 4.89 -10.12 2.42
N LEU A 116 5.00 -9.95 3.74
CA LEU A 116 4.03 -10.44 4.73
C LEU A 116 2.61 -9.91 4.46
N LYS A 117 2.47 -8.58 4.35
CA LYS A 117 1.19 -7.91 4.07
C LYS A 117 0.57 -8.39 2.76
N LEU A 118 1.33 -8.40 1.67
CA LEU A 118 0.82 -8.77 0.35
C LEU A 118 0.48 -10.26 0.25
N THR A 119 1.21 -11.14 0.96
CA THR A 119 0.85 -12.56 1.07
C THR A 119 -0.49 -12.74 1.80
N GLY A 120 -0.71 -12.02 2.91
CA GLY A 120 -1.99 -11.99 3.60
C GLY A 120 -3.12 -11.41 2.75
N GLU A 121 -2.84 -10.43 1.87
CA GLU A 121 -3.81 -9.85 0.95
C GLU A 121 -4.24 -10.83 -0.14
N VAL A 122 -3.27 -11.46 -0.82
CA VAL A 122 -3.52 -12.49 -1.82
C VAL A 122 -4.27 -13.67 -1.21
N GLN A 123 -3.92 -14.11 0.01
CA GLN A 123 -4.67 -15.17 0.70
C GLN A 123 -6.11 -14.75 1.04
N ALA A 124 -6.32 -13.55 1.58
CA ALA A 124 -7.68 -13.05 1.87
C ALA A 124 -8.53 -12.98 0.59
N LEU A 125 -7.94 -12.61 -0.55
CA LEU A 125 -8.60 -12.64 -1.86
C LEU A 125 -8.86 -14.05 -2.36
N ASN A 126 -7.94 -15.01 -2.17
CA ASN A 126 -8.16 -16.42 -2.52
C ASN A 126 -9.29 -17.06 -1.72
N ILE A 127 -9.43 -16.74 -0.43
CA ILE A 127 -10.56 -17.18 0.41
C ILE A 127 -11.88 -16.59 -0.12
N LYS A 128 -11.91 -15.29 -0.44
CA LYS A 128 -13.07 -14.62 -1.05
C LYS A 128 -13.42 -15.24 -2.41
N LEU A 129 -12.42 -15.54 -3.24
CA LEU A 129 -12.59 -16.20 -4.54
C LEU A 129 -13.18 -17.61 -4.41
N ALA A 130 -12.69 -18.42 -3.47
CA ALA A 130 -13.18 -19.77 -3.24
C ALA A 130 -14.65 -19.76 -2.79
N LYS A 131 -15.02 -18.86 -1.87
CA LYS A 131 -16.40 -18.67 -1.43
C LYS A 131 -17.32 -18.22 -2.58
N ALA A 132 -16.91 -17.22 -3.37
CA ALA A 132 -17.64 -16.76 -4.56
C ALA A 132 -17.84 -17.88 -5.60
N LYS A 133 -16.83 -18.72 -5.84
CA LYS A 133 -16.93 -19.88 -6.75
C LYS A 133 -17.90 -20.95 -6.23
N ALA A 134 -18.00 -21.12 -4.91
CA ALA A 134 -18.92 -22.07 -4.29
C ALA A 134 -20.38 -21.57 -4.25
N SER A 135 -20.61 -20.25 -4.15
CA SER A 135 -21.94 -19.63 -4.25
C SER A 135 -22.43 -19.43 -5.69
N GLY A 136 -21.51 -19.34 -6.66
CA GLY A 136 -21.81 -19.06 -8.06
C GLY A 136 -21.82 -17.57 -8.41
N ASP A 137 -21.19 -16.73 -7.59
CA ASP A 137 -21.06 -15.29 -7.80
C ASP A 137 -20.03 -14.95 -8.90
N ASP A 138 -20.09 -13.72 -9.45
CA ASP A 138 -19.06 -13.23 -10.37
C ASP A 138 -17.71 -13.08 -9.67
N THR A 139 -16.67 -13.65 -10.29
CA THR A 139 -15.30 -13.69 -9.77
C THR A 139 -14.35 -12.74 -10.48
N SER A 140 -14.78 -12.14 -11.60
CA SER A 140 -13.92 -11.35 -12.52
C SER A 140 -13.15 -10.23 -11.81
N SER A 141 -13.82 -9.51 -10.91
CA SER A 141 -13.22 -8.43 -10.12
C SER A 141 -12.25 -8.92 -9.04
N ILE A 142 -12.45 -10.13 -8.51
CA ILE A 142 -11.58 -10.75 -7.49
C ILE A 142 -10.31 -11.28 -8.17
N GLU A 143 -10.44 -11.97 -9.29
CA GLU A 143 -9.31 -12.51 -10.07
C GLU A 143 -8.42 -11.39 -10.60
N THR A 144 -9.01 -10.27 -11.06
CA THR A 144 -8.25 -9.06 -11.44
C THR A 144 -7.46 -8.48 -10.27
N LYS A 145 -8.04 -8.42 -9.06
CA LYS A 145 -7.34 -7.95 -7.85
C LYS A 145 -6.20 -8.90 -7.45
N ILE A 146 -6.43 -10.22 -7.49
CA ILE A 146 -5.38 -11.22 -7.22
C ILE A 146 -4.21 -11.03 -8.17
N ALA A 147 -4.45 -10.86 -9.47
CA ALA A 147 -3.38 -10.63 -10.44
C ALA A 147 -2.60 -9.33 -10.21
N ALA A 148 -3.26 -8.26 -9.74
CA ALA A 148 -2.61 -7.00 -9.39
C ALA A 148 -1.77 -7.10 -8.10
N GLU A 149 -2.30 -7.71 -7.04
CA GLU A 149 -1.58 -7.89 -5.78
C GLU A 149 -0.46 -8.94 -5.88
N GLN A 150 -0.61 -9.98 -6.72
CA GLN A 150 0.47 -10.93 -7.00
C GLN A 150 1.67 -10.24 -7.65
N LYS A 151 1.47 -9.36 -8.65
CA LYS A 151 2.58 -8.58 -9.24
C LYS A 151 3.32 -7.72 -8.20
N LYS A 152 2.58 -7.10 -7.28
CA LYS A 152 3.16 -6.34 -6.16
C LYS A 152 3.93 -7.26 -5.21
N LEU A 153 3.40 -8.43 -4.89
CA LEU A 153 4.04 -9.45 -4.05
C LEU A 153 5.35 -9.93 -4.68
N ASP A 154 5.33 -10.37 -5.93
CA ASP A 154 6.49 -10.84 -6.70
C ASP A 154 7.61 -9.79 -6.74
N THR A 155 7.26 -8.52 -6.94
CA THR A 155 8.20 -7.39 -6.95
C THR A 155 8.91 -7.24 -5.59
N ASN A 156 8.19 -7.38 -4.47
CA ASN A 156 8.78 -7.28 -3.14
C ASN A 156 9.57 -8.53 -2.76
N ILE A 157 9.15 -9.72 -3.18
CA ILE A 157 9.92 -10.98 -3.03
C ILE A 157 11.25 -10.90 -3.78
N ALA A 158 11.24 -10.41 -5.03
CA ALA A 158 12.47 -10.21 -5.80
C ALA A 158 13.40 -9.18 -5.15
N THR A 159 12.84 -8.15 -4.53
CA THR A 159 13.61 -7.13 -3.79
C THR A 159 14.23 -7.70 -2.51
N ASP A 160 13.48 -8.48 -1.72
CA ASP A 160 13.99 -9.18 -0.54
C ASP A 160 15.11 -10.16 -0.93
N THR A 161 14.88 -10.97 -1.96
CA THR A 161 15.85 -11.93 -2.50
C THR A 161 17.13 -11.26 -3.00
N LYS A 162 17.03 -10.09 -3.63
CA LYS A 162 18.19 -9.29 -4.06
C LYS A 162 19.01 -8.77 -2.86
N ASN A 163 18.35 -8.53 -1.73
CA ASN A 163 18.96 -8.09 -0.48
C ASN A 163 19.39 -9.28 0.42
N ALA A 164 19.41 -10.51 -0.08
CA ALA A 164 19.72 -11.70 0.70
C ALA A 164 21.03 -11.58 1.48
N GLY A 165 20.98 -11.88 2.79
CA GLY A 165 22.11 -11.75 3.69
C GLY A 165 22.30 -10.37 4.33
N ALA A 166 21.56 -9.34 3.90
CA ALA A 166 21.51 -8.06 4.61
C ALA A 166 20.77 -8.22 5.95
N ALA A 167 21.21 -7.48 6.98
CA ALA A 167 20.48 -7.39 8.24
C ALA A 167 19.11 -6.74 8.01
N SER A 168 18.08 -7.24 8.69
CA SER A 168 16.73 -6.66 8.68
C SER A 168 16.24 -6.40 10.10
N LYS A 169 15.51 -5.30 10.28
CA LYS A 169 15.06 -4.81 11.59
C LYS A 169 13.56 -4.54 11.55
N GLY A 170 12.83 -5.18 12.44
CA GLY A 170 11.39 -5.02 12.59
C GLY A 170 10.99 -3.81 13.41
N VAL A 171 9.68 -3.65 13.56
CA VAL A 171 9.06 -2.63 14.40
C VAL A 171 8.05 -3.30 15.31
N THR A 172 8.21 -3.18 16.61
CA THR A 172 7.19 -3.54 17.60
C THR A 172 7.10 -2.39 18.59
N GLY A 173 5.88 -2.05 19.01
CA GLY A 173 5.59 -0.78 19.69
C GLY A 173 6.54 -0.51 20.86
N GLY A 174 7.16 0.67 20.86
CA GLY A 174 8.34 0.96 21.69
C GLY A 174 8.10 0.91 23.19
N ALA A 175 8.39 -0.24 23.82
CA ALA A 175 8.64 -0.37 25.26
C ALA A 175 9.42 -1.64 25.62
N SER A 176 10.73 -1.67 25.37
CA SER A 176 11.63 -2.37 26.29
C SER A 176 12.98 -1.66 26.39
N SER A 177 13.31 -1.28 27.62
CA SER A 177 14.63 -0.74 27.98
C SER A 177 15.69 -1.83 27.84
N GLY A 178 16.94 -1.42 27.61
CA GLY A 178 18.02 -2.34 27.26
C GLY A 178 18.35 -3.39 28.33
N SER A 179 18.95 -4.49 27.89
CA SER A 179 19.77 -5.34 28.73
C SER A 179 21.15 -5.49 28.09
N SER A 180 22.16 -4.98 28.79
CA SER A 180 23.55 -4.96 28.34
C SER A 180 24.31 -6.22 28.76
N SER A 181 25.22 -6.64 27.88
CA SER A 181 26.50 -7.30 28.16
C SER A 181 26.54 -8.68 28.86
N SER A 182 27.01 -9.68 28.12
CA SER A 182 28.35 -10.28 28.35
C SER A 182 28.79 -11.02 27.07
N GLY A 183 30.05 -11.03 26.64
CA GLY A 183 31.26 -10.45 27.23
C GLY A 183 32.42 -11.45 27.13
N SER A 184 33.25 -11.35 26.11
CA SER A 184 34.54 -12.08 26.02
C SER A 184 35.50 -11.33 25.10
N SER A 185 36.80 -11.37 25.45
CA SER A 185 37.66 -10.19 25.33
C SER A 185 38.99 -10.42 24.58
N ALA A 186 39.36 -9.44 23.74
CA ALA A 186 40.73 -8.98 23.50
C ALA A 186 40.64 -7.64 22.72
N GLY A 187 41.47 -6.61 22.94
CA GLY A 187 42.52 -6.40 23.92
C GLY A 187 43.60 -5.46 23.36
N SER A 188 44.01 -4.44 24.14
CA SER A 188 45.09 -3.47 23.83
C SER A 188 44.77 -2.36 22.80
N ALA A 189 45.27 -1.13 22.87
CA ALA A 189 45.67 -0.25 23.99
C ALA A 189 46.00 1.17 23.45
N SER A 190 45.91 2.20 24.31
CA SER A 190 46.53 3.54 24.16
C SER A 190 46.12 4.45 23.00
N ALA A 191 46.14 5.79 23.12
CA ALA A 191 46.15 6.70 24.28
C ALA A 191 45.83 8.14 23.79
N SER A 192 45.53 9.05 24.72
CA SER A 192 45.77 10.53 24.73
C SER A 192 46.16 11.25 23.41
N SER A 193 45.67 12.43 23.05
CA SER A 193 44.72 13.41 23.65
C SER A 193 44.47 14.52 22.57
N ASP A 194 43.96 15.74 22.77
CA ASP A 194 43.68 16.54 23.98
C ASP A 194 42.60 17.64 23.76
N SER A 195 42.50 18.53 24.75
CA SER A 195 41.61 19.68 24.99
C SER A 195 41.51 20.83 23.96
N SER A 196 40.43 21.62 24.15
CA SER A 196 40.30 23.08 23.94
C SER A 196 40.15 23.60 22.48
N ASP A 197 39.45 24.70 22.18
CA ASP A 197 38.62 25.59 23.03
C ASP A 197 37.48 26.23 22.19
N SER A 198 36.62 26.99 22.87
CA SER A 198 35.63 27.95 22.40
C SER A 198 35.99 28.77 21.14
N SER A 199 35.01 29.22 20.35
CA SER A 199 34.35 30.51 20.66
C SER A 199 33.17 30.81 19.73
N ALA A 200 32.21 31.59 20.24
CA ALA A 200 31.07 32.09 19.51
C ALA A 200 31.40 33.38 18.74
N SER A 201 30.68 33.64 17.64
CA SER A 201 30.61 34.96 17.02
C SER A 201 29.20 35.20 16.47
N ALA A 202 28.53 36.23 16.99
CA ALA A 202 27.24 36.69 16.53
C ALA A 202 27.37 38.10 15.92
N SER A 203 26.65 38.34 14.82
CA SER A 203 26.26 39.68 14.33
C SER A 203 25.10 39.44 13.36
N ALA A 204 23.85 39.84 13.62
CA ALA A 204 23.36 41.22 13.58
C ALA A 204 23.71 41.95 12.27
N SER A 205 22.86 42.71 11.58
CA SER A 205 21.44 43.06 11.64
C SER A 205 21.27 44.16 10.58
N ALA A 206 20.25 44.13 9.73
CA ALA A 206 19.79 45.32 8.98
C ALA A 206 18.35 45.12 8.50
N ALA A 207 17.56 46.19 8.46
CA ALA A 207 16.11 46.11 8.20
C ALA A 207 15.62 47.23 7.26
N SER A 208 14.49 46.94 6.58
CA SER A 208 13.54 47.92 6.00
C SER A 208 14.03 48.73 4.77
N PRO A 209 13.12 49.38 3.99
CA PRO A 209 11.69 49.60 4.23
C PRO A 209 10.72 49.22 3.08
N SER A 210 9.45 49.48 3.37
CA SER A 210 8.22 49.33 2.58
C SER A 210 8.14 50.06 1.23
N ALA A 211 7.28 49.57 0.35
CA ALA A 211 6.51 50.40 -0.59
C ALA A 211 5.05 49.92 -0.67
N SER A 212 4.10 50.85 -0.65
CA SER A 212 2.66 50.60 -0.59
C SER A 212 1.89 51.43 -1.62
N SER A 213 1.00 50.80 -2.38
CA SER A 213 -0.10 51.43 -3.14
C SER A 213 -1.07 50.31 -3.61
N SER A 214 -2.29 50.18 -3.08
CA SER A 214 -3.47 51.06 -3.14
C SER A 214 -4.34 50.85 -4.41
N SER A 215 -5.33 49.96 -4.26
CA SER A 215 -6.74 50.14 -4.67
C SER A 215 -7.11 50.73 -6.04
N SER A 216 -7.90 49.98 -6.81
CA SER A 216 -9.00 50.54 -7.60
C SER A 216 -10.21 49.61 -7.58
N SER A 217 -11.40 50.20 -7.47
CA SER A 217 -12.67 49.54 -7.17
C SER A 217 -13.71 49.73 -8.29
N SER A 218 -14.50 48.70 -8.55
CA SER A 218 -15.88 48.80 -9.06
C SER A 218 -16.60 47.49 -8.67
N SER A 219 -17.74 47.43 -7.96
CA SER A 219 -19.05 48.08 -8.12
C SER A 219 -19.69 47.85 -9.49
N SER A 220 -20.91 47.33 -9.65
CA SER A 220 -21.90 46.75 -8.73
C SER A 220 -23.15 46.39 -9.54
N SER A 221 -23.78 45.23 -9.34
CA SER A 221 -25.19 45.04 -9.71
C SER A 221 -25.82 43.82 -9.01
N SER A 222 -26.62 44.09 -8.00
CA SER A 222 -27.46 43.12 -7.31
C SER A 222 -28.90 43.16 -7.83
N SER A 223 -29.42 42.03 -8.31
CA SER A 223 -30.86 41.74 -8.34
C SER A 223 -31.08 40.22 -8.47
N ASN A 224 -31.24 39.47 -7.39
CA ASN A 224 -32.45 39.27 -6.57
C ASN A 224 -33.33 38.09 -7.07
N THR A 225 -33.54 37.14 -6.17
CA THR A 225 -34.66 36.16 -6.15
C THR A 225 -34.75 35.12 -7.28
N SER A 226 -34.38 33.87 -6.97
CA SER A 226 -35.39 32.82 -6.75
C SER A 226 -34.81 31.61 -6.02
N SER A 227 -35.41 31.25 -4.89
CA SER A 227 -35.10 30.01 -4.18
C SER A 227 -35.79 28.83 -4.88
N SER A 228 -35.03 28.08 -5.67
CA SER A 228 -35.38 26.71 -6.04
C SER A 228 -34.17 25.82 -5.83
N SER A 229 -34.11 25.17 -4.67
CA SER A 229 -33.19 24.07 -4.40
C SER A 229 -33.64 22.82 -5.18
N THR A 230 -33.56 22.89 -6.51
CA THR A 230 -33.54 21.69 -7.35
C THR A 230 -32.20 21.03 -7.14
N ALA A 231 -32.21 19.77 -6.70
CA ALA A 231 -31.00 18.97 -6.56
C ALA A 231 -30.20 19.04 -7.87
N SER A 232 -28.93 19.47 -7.77
CA SER A 232 -28.01 19.37 -8.90
C SER A 232 -27.87 17.89 -9.21
N ALA A 233 -28.33 17.46 -10.38
CA ALA A 233 -28.39 16.05 -10.71
C ALA A 233 -26.99 15.45 -10.71
N ALA A 234 -26.85 14.23 -10.17
CA ALA A 234 -25.61 13.47 -10.08
C ALA A 234 -25.04 12.99 -11.46
N GLY A 235 -25.30 13.74 -12.54
CA GLY A 235 -24.95 13.42 -13.93
C GLY A 235 -23.86 14.29 -14.53
N SER A 236 -23.07 14.97 -13.70
CA SER A 236 -21.90 15.78 -14.07
C SER A 236 -20.60 14.98 -14.14
N PHE A 237 -20.48 13.90 -13.35
CA PHE A 237 -19.32 13.01 -13.39
C PHE A 237 -19.53 11.93 -14.45
N SER A 238 -18.50 11.67 -15.26
CA SER A 238 -18.50 10.63 -16.30
C SER A 238 -17.12 10.00 -16.41
N LEU A 239 -17.09 8.69 -16.60
CA LEU A 239 -15.88 7.94 -16.95
C LEU A 239 -15.16 8.57 -18.15
N GLN A 240 -13.88 8.84 -17.98
CA GLN A 240 -12.98 9.34 -19.02
C GLN A 240 -11.78 8.40 -19.17
N ASP A 241 -11.28 8.26 -20.41
CA ASP A 241 -10.00 7.62 -20.68
C ASP A 241 -8.86 8.43 -20.05
N TYR A 242 -7.78 7.77 -19.61
CA TYR A 242 -6.64 8.44 -18.97
C TYR A 242 -6.08 9.61 -19.79
N ALA A 243 -6.01 9.48 -21.11
CA ALA A 243 -5.54 10.56 -21.99
C ALA A 243 -6.41 11.84 -21.96
N ALA A 244 -7.67 11.74 -21.53
CA ALA A 244 -8.61 12.87 -21.46
C ALA A 244 -8.61 13.59 -20.10
N PHE A 245 -8.38 12.88 -18.98
CA PHE A 245 -8.44 13.48 -17.64
C PHE A 245 -7.08 13.66 -16.94
N GLN A 246 -5.99 13.13 -17.50
CA GLN A 246 -4.66 13.26 -16.90
C GLN A 246 -4.17 14.72 -16.85
N ILE A 247 -3.43 15.05 -15.79
CA ILE A 247 -2.97 16.43 -15.48
C ILE A 247 -1.44 16.57 -15.53
N SER A 248 -0.75 15.61 -16.15
CA SER A 248 0.69 15.41 -15.97
C SER A 248 1.57 16.29 -16.86
N ASP A 249 1.01 16.86 -17.92
CA ASP A 249 1.72 17.74 -18.85
C ASP A 249 1.76 19.21 -18.39
N GLY A 250 2.59 20.00 -19.05
CA GLY A 250 2.66 21.44 -18.91
C GLY A 250 3.68 21.88 -17.85
N THR A 251 3.19 22.47 -16.76
CA THR A 251 4.01 23.06 -15.70
C THR A 251 3.59 22.49 -14.36
N ALA A 252 4.55 22.24 -13.46
CA ALA A 252 4.29 21.82 -12.08
C ALA A 252 3.90 23.02 -11.18
N GLY A 253 3.30 22.70 -10.04
CA GLY A 253 2.92 23.66 -8.99
C GLY A 253 1.42 24.00 -8.92
N ASN A 254 0.58 23.38 -9.73
CA ASN A 254 -0.87 23.59 -9.78
C ASN A 254 -1.70 22.29 -9.70
N ALA A 255 -1.08 21.14 -9.45
CA ALA A 255 -1.72 19.83 -9.59
C ALA A 255 -2.91 19.62 -8.65
N GLN A 256 -2.95 20.30 -7.49
CA GLN A 256 -4.10 20.27 -6.59
C GLN A 256 -5.36 20.83 -7.26
N ALA A 257 -5.25 21.96 -7.96
CA ALA A 257 -6.38 22.60 -8.61
C ALA A 257 -6.86 21.81 -9.83
N GLU A 258 -5.93 21.26 -10.61
CA GLU A 258 -6.26 20.40 -11.76
C GLU A 258 -6.92 19.07 -11.31
N ALA A 259 -6.41 18.45 -10.23
CA ALA A 259 -7.02 17.25 -9.67
C ALA A 259 -8.39 17.52 -9.04
N ALA A 260 -8.60 18.70 -8.44
CA ALA A 260 -9.91 19.13 -7.94
C ALA A 260 -10.92 19.29 -9.08
N ALA A 261 -10.52 19.91 -10.20
CA ALA A 261 -11.37 20.03 -11.39
C ALA A 261 -11.80 18.67 -11.97
N VAL A 262 -10.97 17.63 -11.83
CA VAL A 262 -11.31 16.26 -12.27
C VAL A 262 -12.21 15.53 -11.27
N PHE A 263 -11.91 15.56 -9.97
CA PHE A 263 -12.54 14.66 -8.99
C PHE A 263 -13.41 15.31 -7.92
N LEU A 264 -13.32 16.62 -7.70
CA LEU A 264 -14.07 17.33 -6.64
C LEU A 264 -15.15 18.23 -7.22
N ASP A 265 -14.79 19.12 -8.14
CA ASP A 265 -15.69 20.11 -8.76
C ASP A 265 -16.94 19.48 -9.41
N PRO A 266 -16.90 18.29 -10.06
CA PRO A 266 -18.11 17.66 -10.57
C PRO A 266 -19.14 17.27 -9.50
N PHE A 267 -18.74 17.19 -8.23
CA PHE A 267 -19.60 16.86 -7.10
C PHE A 267 -19.97 18.10 -6.25
N ASP A 268 -19.62 19.32 -6.66
CA ASP A 268 -20.02 20.51 -5.91
C ASP A 268 -21.55 20.66 -5.86
N GLY A 269 -22.07 20.93 -4.66
CA GLY A 269 -23.51 20.94 -4.37
C GLY A 269 -24.24 19.58 -4.50
N VAL A 270 -23.53 18.46 -4.71
CA VAL A 270 -24.12 17.11 -4.81
C VAL A 270 -24.08 16.40 -3.44
N ASP A 271 -25.21 15.83 -3.02
CA ASP A 271 -25.24 14.97 -1.83
C ASP A 271 -24.66 13.59 -2.17
N LEU A 272 -23.41 13.36 -1.72
CA LEU A 272 -22.65 12.13 -1.97
C LEU A 272 -23.35 10.87 -1.43
N ALA A 273 -24.22 10.97 -0.41
CA ALA A 273 -24.97 9.84 0.11
C ALA A 273 -26.10 9.39 -0.85
N THR A 274 -26.58 10.29 -1.70
CA THR A 274 -27.65 10.03 -2.69
C THR A 274 -27.14 9.55 -4.04
N LEU A 275 -25.82 9.41 -4.23
CA LEU A 275 -25.23 8.91 -5.46
C LEU A 275 -25.69 7.46 -5.72
N ASP A 276 -26.50 7.27 -6.75
CA ASP A 276 -27.07 5.97 -7.10
C ASP A 276 -26.03 5.08 -7.81
N ASP A 277 -25.81 3.88 -7.29
CA ASP A 277 -24.89 2.89 -7.89
C ASP A 277 -25.56 2.06 -9.02
N SER A 278 -26.87 2.26 -9.26
CA SER A 278 -27.68 1.52 -10.24
C SER A 278 -27.99 2.30 -11.53
N VAL A 279 -27.73 3.61 -11.58
CA VAL A 279 -27.86 4.41 -12.81
C VAL A 279 -26.64 4.25 -13.73
N ALA A 280 -26.82 4.52 -15.02
CA ALA A 280 -25.80 4.30 -16.05
C ALA A 280 -24.46 5.03 -15.85
N ALA A 281 -24.40 6.07 -14.99
CA ALA A 281 -23.21 6.88 -14.72
C ALA A 281 -22.43 6.48 -13.45
N ARG A 282 -22.82 5.38 -12.77
CA ARG A 282 -22.25 4.78 -11.53
C ARG A 282 -21.06 5.54 -10.92
N PRO A 283 -21.26 6.72 -10.28
CA PRO A 283 -20.17 7.69 -10.12
C PRO A 283 -19.03 7.22 -9.23
N LEU A 284 -19.30 6.34 -8.27
CA LEU A 284 -18.26 5.73 -7.44
C LEU A 284 -17.35 4.78 -8.23
N ASP A 285 -17.92 3.97 -9.12
CA ASP A 285 -17.17 3.05 -9.99
C ASP A 285 -16.38 3.82 -11.05
N ASP A 286 -16.93 4.91 -11.59
CA ASP A 286 -16.24 5.77 -12.55
C ASP A 286 -15.03 6.47 -11.89
N VAL A 287 -15.21 7.06 -10.68
CA VAL A 287 -14.10 7.63 -9.88
C VAL A 287 -13.04 6.56 -9.58
N GLU A 288 -13.47 5.36 -9.14
CA GLU A 288 -12.54 4.26 -8.89
C GLU A 288 -11.77 3.82 -10.14
N THR A 289 -12.43 3.82 -11.31
CA THR A 289 -11.84 3.38 -12.57
C THR A 289 -10.83 4.40 -13.09
N MET A 290 -11.17 5.69 -13.08
CA MET A 290 -10.23 6.77 -13.41
C MET A 290 -9.03 6.77 -12.45
N ARG A 291 -9.25 6.62 -11.14
CA ARG A 291 -8.18 6.48 -10.16
C ARG A 291 -7.25 5.29 -10.46
N LYS A 292 -7.81 4.12 -10.80
CA LYS A 292 -7.03 2.92 -11.18
C LYS A 292 -6.25 3.13 -12.48
N ALA A 293 -6.79 3.88 -13.44
CA ALA A 293 -6.08 4.22 -14.67
C ALA A 293 -4.87 5.14 -14.41
N ALA A 294 -5.01 6.12 -13.50
CA ALA A 294 -3.88 6.92 -13.02
C ALA A 294 -2.84 6.09 -12.25
N GLU A 295 -3.26 5.10 -11.46
CA GLU A 295 -2.37 4.12 -10.80
C GLU A 295 -1.58 3.30 -11.83
N ALA A 296 -2.25 2.76 -12.85
CA ALA A 296 -1.62 2.00 -13.93
C ALA A 296 -0.65 2.84 -14.77
N ALA A 297 -0.97 4.11 -15.04
CA ALA A 297 -0.05 5.02 -15.70
C ALA A 297 1.23 5.26 -14.87
N GLU A 298 1.13 5.30 -13.53
CA GLU A 298 2.29 5.38 -12.64
C GLU A 298 3.18 4.12 -12.75
N THR A 299 2.58 2.93 -12.66
CA THR A 299 3.31 1.66 -12.61
C THR A 299 3.91 1.27 -13.96
N ASP A 300 3.12 1.37 -15.02
CA ASP A 300 3.41 0.71 -16.29
C ASP A 300 4.16 1.64 -17.26
N LYS A 301 3.92 2.95 -17.15
CA LYS A 301 4.45 3.95 -18.10
C LYS A 301 5.44 4.94 -17.47
N PHE A 302 5.09 5.60 -16.36
CA PHE A 302 5.99 6.60 -15.75
C PHE A 302 7.32 5.98 -15.31
N ASN A 303 7.29 4.86 -14.59
CA ASN A 303 8.51 4.20 -14.11
C ASN A 303 9.48 3.87 -15.26
N SER A 304 8.98 3.18 -16.28
CA SER A 304 9.79 2.73 -17.42
C SER A 304 10.29 3.89 -18.29
N GLN A 305 9.50 4.95 -18.48
CA GLN A 305 9.95 6.14 -19.21
C GLN A 305 10.96 6.99 -18.44
N ILE A 306 10.83 7.10 -17.11
CA ILE A 306 11.81 7.80 -16.26
C ILE A 306 13.14 7.05 -16.26
N GLU A 307 13.12 5.71 -16.16
CA GLU A 307 14.34 4.87 -16.24
C GLU A 307 15.06 4.99 -17.59
N ALA A 308 14.32 5.22 -18.68
CA ALA A 308 14.87 5.39 -20.03
C ALA A 308 15.30 6.84 -20.35
N ALA A 309 14.87 7.83 -19.57
CA ALA A 309 15.14 9.25 -19.81
C ALA A 309 16.42 9.72 -19.08
N SER A 310 16.91 10.91 -19.45
CA SER A 310 18.01 11.57 -18.73
C SER A 310 17.91 13.10 -18.82
N GLY A 311 18.56 13.79 -17.88
CA GLY A 311 18.53 15.26 -17.80
C GLY A 311 17.10 15.81 -17.72
N ALA A 312 16.87 16.93 -18.40
CA ALA A 312 15.60 17.67 -18.34
C ALA A 312 14.35 16.83 -18.74
N ASP A 313 14.48 15.82 -19.60
CA ASP A 313 13.37 14.92 -19.92
C ASP A 313 13.01 13.99 -18.74
N ALA A 314 14.00 13.51 -17.98
CA ALA A 314 13.77 12.72 -16.77
C ALA A 314 13.17 13.60 -15.66
N ASP A 315 13.67 14.82 -15.49
CA ASP A 315 13.14 15.79 -14.52
C ASP A 315 11.68 16.14 -14.82
N ALA A 316 11.33 16.37 -16.10
CA ALA A 316 9.96 16.66 -16.52
C ALA A 316 9.01 15.46 -16.36
N LEU A 317 9.48 14.23 -16.60
CA LEU A 317 8.71 13.01 -16.33
C LEU A 317 8.50 12.77 -14.83
N GLN A 318 9.49 13.09 -13.98
CA GLN A 318 9.34 13.04 -12.53
C GLN A 318 8.32 14.07 -12.02
N ALA A 319 8.37 15.30 -12.54
CA ALA A 319 7.34 16.32 -12.27
C ALA A 319 5.94 15.82 -12.68
N GLY A 320 5.79 15.29 -13.90
CA GLY A 320 4.52 14.71 -14.37
C GLY A 320 4.03 13.55 -13.51
N LYS A 321 4.94 12.69 -13.03
CA LYS A 321 4.61 11.61 -12.10
C LYS A 321 4.09 12.14 -10.77
N ILE A 322 4.62 13.26 -10.26
CA ILE A 322 4.12 13.91 -9.04
C ILE A 322 2.72 14.46 -9.27
N LYS A 323 2.45 15.13 -10.39
CA LYS A 323 1.09 15.58 -10.76
C LYS A 323 0.11 14.39 -10.85
N ASN A 324 0.50 13.29 -11.49
CA ASN A 324 -0.30 12.06 -11.54
C ASN A 324 -0.55 11.42 -10.16
N LYS A 325 0.39 11.50 -9.22
CA LYS A 325 0.17 11.06 -7.84
C LYS A 325 -0.86 11.92 -7.12
N VAL A 326 -0.83 13.25 -7.30
CA VAL A 326 -1.86 14.15 -6.76
C VAL A 326 -3.22 13.80 -7.35
N LEU A 327 -3.33 13.62 -8.67
CA LEU A 327 -4.54 13.17 -9.36
C LEU A 327 -5.11 11.87 -8.77
N LYS A 328 -4.28 10.83 -8.66
CA LYS A 328 -4.65 9.52 -8.12
C LYS A 328 -5.12 9.64 -6.66
N LEU A 329 -4.39 10.34 -5.81
CA LEU A 329 -4.73 10.45 -4.38
C LEU A 329 -5.99 11.30 -4.14
N THR A 330 -6.23 12.34 -4.95
CA THR A 330 -7.50 13.10 -4.91
C THR A 330 -8.69 12.21 -5.29
N GLY A 331 -8.56 11.39 -6.34
CA GLY A 331 -9.58 10.40 -6.71
C GLY A 331 -9.80 9.33 -5.62
N GLU A 332 -8.76 8.95 -4.88
CA GLU A 332 -8.86 8.00 -3.76
C GLU A 332 -9.62 8.59 -2.57
N VAL A 333 -9.24 9.80 -2.15
CA VAL A 333 -9.91 10.53 -1.08
C VAL A 333 -11.38 10.79 -1.44
N GLN A 334 -11.70 11.15 -2.69
CA GLN A 334 -13.08 11.33 -3.12
C GLN A 334 -13.89 10.02 -3.10
N ALA A 335 -13.33 8.91 -3.60
CA ALA A 335 -14.00 7.61 -3.55
C ALA A 335 -14.28 7.17 -2.09
N LEU A 336 -13.36 7.48 -1.16
CA LEU A 336 -13.56 7.25 0.27
C LEU A 336 -14.60 8.19 0.89
N ASN A 337 -14.65 9.47 0.50
CA ASN A 337 -15.68 10.43 0.93
C ASN A 337 -17.08 10.01 0.49
N ILE A 338 -17.23 9.51 -0.75
CA ILE A 338 -18.50 8.95 -1.24
C ILE A 338 -18.92 7.74 -0.40
N LYS A 339 -18.01 6.80 -0.14
CA LYS A 339 -18.26 5.64 0.72
C LYS A 339 -18.62 6.05 2.15
N LEU A 340 -17.94 7.06 2.70
CA LEU A 340 -18.21 7.60 4.03
C LEU A 340 -19.62 8.19 4.11
N ALA A 341 -20.03 8.99 3.12
CA ALA A 341 -21.36 9.59 3.08
C ALA A 341 -22.46 8.52 3.02
N LYS A 342 -22.30 7.49 2.18
CA LYS A 342 -23.23 6.36 2.09
C LYS A 342 -23.30 5.57 3.40
N ALA A 343 -22.16 5.22 3.99
CA ALA A 343 -22.10 4.53 5.28
C ALA A 343 -22.78 5.34 6.41
N LYS A 344 -22.57 6.66 6.46
CA LYS A 344 -23.25 7.56 7.43
C LYS A 344 -24.77 7.59 7.23
N ALA A 345 -25.24 7.58 5.99
CA ALA A 345 -26.68 7.54 5.69
C ALA A 345 -27.32 6.17 6.00
N ALA A 346 -26.56 5.07 5.86
CA ALA A 346 -26.98 3.73 6.26
C ALA A 346 -26.96 3.50 7.78
N GLY A 347 -26.16 4.28 8.52
CA GLY A 347 -25.94 4.10 9.96
C GLY A 347 -24.84 3.08 10.30
N ASP A 348 -23.94 2.81 9.35
CA ASP A 348 -22.82 1.88 9.52
C ASP A 348 -21.68 2.46 10.37
N ASP A 349 -20.79 1.59 10.88
CA ASP A 349 -19.53 2.03 11.48
C ASP A 349 -18.58 2.61 10.42
N THR A 350 -18.12 3.84 10.67
CA THR A 350 -17.32 4.63 9.75
C THR A 350 -15.85 4.78 10.18
N ALA A 351 -15.47 4.30 11.37
CA ALA A 351 -14.13 4.53 11.93
C ALA A 351 -13.00 4.04 11.00
N SER A 352 -13.18 2.89 10.35
CA SER A 352 -12.20 2.38 9.38
C SER A 352 -12.15 3.16 8.06
N ILE A 353 -13.20 3.89 7.69
CA ILE A 353 -13.23 4.73 6.48
C ILE A 353 -12.57 6.08 6.79
N GLU A 354 -12.92 6.69 7.92
CA GLU A 354 -12.34 7.97 8.37
C GLU A 354 -10.83 7.87 8.62
N SER A 355 -10.37 6.76 9.22
CA SER A 355 -8.93 6.48 9.37
C SER A 355 -8.20 6.39 8.02
N LYS A 356 -8.80 5.73 7.01
CA LYS A 356 -8.25 5.65 5.66
C LYS A 356 -8.21 7.02 4.97
N ILE A 357 -9.25 7.83 5.10
CA ILE A 357 -9.26 9.21 4.58
C ILE A 357 -8.12 10.01 5.18
N ALA A 358 -7.91 9.94 6.50
CA ALA A 358 -6.81 10.63 7.17
C ALA A 358 -5.42 10.15 6.70
N ALA A 359 -5.27 8.85 6.41
CA ALA A 359 -4.03 8.28 5.88
C ALA A 359 -3.75 8.72 4.43
N GLU A 360 -4.75 8.65 3.54
CA GLU A 360 -4.60 9.10 2.15
C GLU A 360 -4.44 10.62 2.03
N GLN A 361 -5.13 11.40 2.88
CA GLN A 361 -4.97 12.86 2.91
C GLN A 361 -3.53 13.27 3.23
N LYS A 362 -2.87 12.64 4.21
CA LYS A 362 -1.44 12.89 4.49
C LYS A 362 -0.54 12.62 3.28
N LYS A 363 -0.82 11.56 2.51
CA LYS A 363 -0.08 11.26 1.27
C LYS A 363 -0.38 12.32 0.19
N LEU A 364 -1.63 12.73 0.05
CA LEU A 364 -2.07 13.77 -0.89
C LEU A 364 -1.35 15.10 -0.59
N ASP A 365 -1.43 15.58 0.66
CA ASP A 365 -0.77 16.80 1.14
C ASP A 365 0.74 16.78 0.87
N THR A 366 1.39 15.64 1.11
CA THR A 366 2.83 15.45 0.84
C THR A 366 3.17 15.59 -0.64
N ASN A 367 2.34 15.05 -1.54
CA ASN A 367 2.56 15.17 -2.98
C ASN A 367 2.19 16.56 -3.51
N ILE A 368 1.15 17.21 -2.98
CA ILE A 368 0.81 18.62 -3.27
C ILE A 368 1.96 19.54 -2.87
N ALA A 369 2.50 19.37 -1.67
CA ALA A 369 3.65 20.15 -1.21
C ALA A 369 4.92 19.89 -2.05
N THR A 370 5.04 18.71 -2.66
CA THR A 370 6.16 18.38 -3.57
C THR A 370 5.95 19.03 -4.95
N ASP A 371 4.74 18.98 -5.51
CA ASP A 371 4.37 19.69 -6.74
C ASP A 371 4.58 21.21 -6.59
N THR A 372 4.12 21.79 -5.49
CA THR A 372 4.27 23.22 -5.16
C THR A 372 5.73 23.63 -5.02
N LYS A 373 6.61 22.78 -4.47
CA LYS A 373 8.07 23.04 -4.43
C LYS A 373 8.71 23.04 -5.82
N ASN A 374 8.14 22.29 -6.76
CA ASN A 374 8.57 22.21 -8.15
C ASN A 374 7.86 23.26 -9.04
N ALA A 375 7.16 24.24 -8.46
CA ALA A 375 6.38 25.22 -9.21
C ALA A 375 7.21 25.92 -10.31
N GLY A 376 6.69 25.93 -11.53
CA GLY A 376 7.38 26.48 -12.70
C GLY A 376 8.31 25.52 -13.43
N ALA A 377 8.58 24.33 -12.89
CA ALA A 377 9.29 23.27 -13.63
C ALA A 377 8.42 22.73 -14.77
N ALA A 378 9.06 22.32 -15.87
CA ALA A 378 8.40 21.60 -16.94
C ALA A 378 7.87 20.25 -16.44
N SER A 379 6.71 19.84 -16.93
CA SER A 379 6.03 18.61 -16.55
C SER A 379 5.58 17.85 -17.79
N LYS A 380 5.76 16.53 -17.79
CA LYS A 380 5.52 15.67 -18.96
C LYS A 380 4.71 14.44 -18.58
N GLY A 381 3.60 14.23 -19.28
CA GLY A 381 2.74 13.07 -19.15
C GLY A 381 3.22 11.85 -19.95
N VAL A 382 2.46 10.78 -19.82
CA VAL A 382 2.74 9.45 -20.41
C VAL A 382 1.51 8.83 -21.07
N ALA A 383 0.50 9.64 -21.38
CA ALA A 383 -0.78 9.18 -21.95
C ALA A 383 -0.59 8.49 -23.30
#